data_AF-A0A927XVM8-F1
#
_entry.id   AF-A0A927XVM8-F1
#
_cell.length_a   1.000
_cell.length_b   1.000
_cell.length_c   1.000
_cell.angle_alpha   90.00
_cell.angle_beta   90.00
_cell.angle_gamma   90.00
#
_symmetry.space_group_name_H-M   'P 1'
#
loop_
_entity.id
_entity.type
_entity.pdbx_description
1 polymer ?
#
loop_
_entity_poly.entity_id
_entity_poly.type
_entity_poly.pdbx_seq_one_letter_code
_entity_poly.pdbx_strand_id
1 'polypeptide(L)'
;MPGSKGRALGAEVRRTRNPFEVLGLNAGASADDVRNAYRQLVKTCHPDKFLDADERKAAQEKMIALNLAYEEALKLTASRRSAANNYNRELSVEEAIALADKMLRRDSPESALRQLMRTKGRTGAWFAMQGNVLMALELYENAHQSYREAVKREPHNNVFRQGALDAAVALKKSRTPLGRIKTLLKRLKRK
;
A
#
# COMPACT_ATOMS: atom_id res chain seq x y z
N MET A 1 -50.79 -6.26 9.60
CA MET A 1 -49.71 -7.07 9.00
C MET A 1 -48.34 -6.44 9.31
N PRO A 2 -47.63 -6.82 10.39
CA PRO A 2 -46.29 -6.29 10.64
C PRO A 2 -45.25 -7.39 10.43
N GLY A 3 -44.55 -7.40 9.29
CA GLY A 3 -43.57 -8.43 9.00
C GLY A 3 -42.63 -8.06 7.88
N SER A 4 -41.62 -7.25 8.16
CA SER A 4 -40.45 -7.09 7.26
C SER A 4 -39.26 -6.31 7.84
N LYS A 5 -39.24 -5.91 9.12
CA LYS A 5 -38.08 -5.16 9.67
C LYS A 5 -36.99 -6.02 10.32
N GLY A 6 -37.25 -7.29 10.65
CA GLY A 6 -36.30 -8.14 11.39
C GLY A 6 -35.14 -8.71 10.57
N ARG A 7 -35.25 -8.80 9.24
CA ARG A 7 -34.27 -9.51 8.40
C ARG A 7 -33.12 -8.63 7.90
N ALA A 8 -33.30 -7.30 7.90
CA ALA A 8 -32.28 -6.34 7.45
C ALA A 8 -31.23 -6.02 8.54
N LEU A 9 -31.65 -5.95 9.81
CA LEU A 9 -30.76 -5.69 10.95
C LEU A 9 -29.69 -6.78 11.17
N GLY A 10 -30.00 -8.04 10.82
CA GLY A 10 -29.05 -9.15 10.93
C GLY A 10 -27.91 -9.12 9.89
N ALA A 11 -28.09 -8.39 8.79
CA ALA A 11 -27.07 -8.25 7.74
C ALA A 11 -26.14 -7.04 7.97
N GLU A 12 -26.63 -5.98 8.64
CA GLU A 12 -25.83 -4.80 8.97
C GLU A 12 -24.88 -5.04 10.16
N VAL A 13 -25.30 -5.81 11.16
CA VAL A 13 -24.43 -6.19 12.30
C VAL A 13 -23.26 -7.10 11.84
N ARG A 14 -23.44 -7.83 10.73
CA ARG A 14 -22.39 -8.65 10.11
C ARG A 14 -21.37 -7.85 9.29
N ARG A 15 -21.65 -6.60 8.92
CA ARG A 15 -20.76 -5.77 8.09
C ARG A 15 -20.00 -4.67 8.84
N THR A 16 -20.35 -4.43 10.10
CA THR A 16 -19.83 -3.27 10.86
C THR A 16 -18.99 -3.63 12.07
N ARG A 17 -18.84 -4.92 12.40
CA ARG A 17 -17.93 -5.35 13.47
C ARG A 17 -16.62 -5.79 12.86
N ASN A 18 -15.57 -5.05 13.16
CA ASN A 18 -14.20 -5.40 12.85
C ASN A 18 -13.93 -6.84 13.35
N PRO A 19 -13.41 -7.76 12.52
CA PRO A 19 -13.16 -9.14 12.91
C PRO A 19 -12.31 -9.27 14.18
N PHE A 20 -11.39 -8.31 14.39
CA PHE A 20 -10.58 -8.24 15.60
C PHE A 20 -11.42 -7.87 16.83
N GLU A 21 -12.35 -6.92 16.73
CA GLU A 21 -13.22 -6.51 17.84
C GLU A 21 -14.18 -7.62 18.27
N VAL A 22 -14.68 -8.44 17.33
CA VAL A 22 -15.52 -9.61 17.65
C VAL A 22 -14.75 -10.64 18.49
N LEU A 23 -13.44 -10.73 18.28
CA LEU A 23 -12.54 -11.58 19.06
C LEU A 23 -12.00 -10.88 20.32
N GLY A 24 -12.40 -9.63 20.60
CA GLY A 24 -11.89 -8.84 21.73
C GLY A 24 -10.44 -8.36 21.54
N LEU A 25 -9.98 -8.26 20.30
CA LEU A 25 -8.61 -7.90 19.92
C LEU A 25 -8.57 -6.52 19.26
N ASN A 26 -7.40 -5.89 19.33
CA ASN A 26 -7.12 -4.68 18.57
C ASN A 26 -6.83 -5.02 17.09
N ALA A 27 -7.06 -4.07 16.18
CA ALA A 27 -6.77 -4.20 14.75
C ALA A 27 -5.29 -4.53 14.43
N GLY A 28 -4.38 -4.29 15.38
CA GLY A 28 -2.95 -4.61 15.30
C GLY A 28 -2.56 -6.03 15.75
N ALA A 29 -3.51 -6.85 16.21
CA ALA A 29 -3.23 -8.16 16.79
C ALA A 29 -2.51 -9.12 15.82
N SER A 30 -1.63 -9.96 16.36
CA SER A 30 -0.90 -10.96 15.59
C SER A 30 -1.78 -12.18 15.28
N ALA A 31 -1.33 -13.02 14.35
CA ALA A 31 -2.03 -14.28 14.04
C ALA A 31 -2.10 -15.21 15.25
N ASP A 32 -1.12 -15.15 16.17
CA ASP A 32 -1.13 -15.96 17.38
C ASP A 32 -2.12 -15.44 18.42
N ASP A 33 -2.25 -14.12 18.55
CA ASP A 33 -3.27 -13.49 19.40
C ASP A 33 -4.69 -13.86 18.93
N VAL A 34 -4.92 -13.83 17.61
CA VAL A 34 -6.19 -14.26 16.98
C VAL A 34 -6.52 -15.71 17.33
N ARG A 35 -5.54 -16.62 17.26
CA ARG A 35 -5.73 -18.04 17.62
C ARG A 35 -6.00 -18.22 19.11
N ASN A 36 -5.29 -17.49 19.97
CA ASN A 36 -5.43 -17.62 21.42
C ASN A 36 -6.79 -17.08 21.89
N ALA A 37 -7.21 -15.90 21.42
CA ALA A 37 -8.51 -15.32 21.74
C ALA A 37 -9.66 -16.23 21.27
N TYR A 38 -9.57 -16.75 20.04
CA TYR A 38 -10.55 -17.69 19.53
C TYR A 38 -10.68 -18.95 20.41
N ARG A 39 -9.56 -19.57 20.81
CA ARG A 39 -9.59 -20.74 21.70
C ARG A 39 -10.21 -20.45 23.06
N GLN A 40 -9.98 -19.26 23.63
CA GLN A 40 -10.57 -18.86 24.91
C GLN A 40 -12.09 -18.66 24.77
N LEU A 41 -12.53 -17.96 23.73
CA LEU A 41 -13.95 -17.66 23.48
C LEU A 41 -14.77 -18.91 23.16
N VAL A 42 -14.20 -19.85 22.40
CA VAL A 42 -14.87 -21.14 22.10
C VAL A 42 -15.05 -21.96 23.38
N LYS A 43 -14.06 -21.97 24.29
CA LYS A 43 -14.18 -22.66 25.58
C LYS A 43 -15.26 -22.05 26.47
N THR A 44 -15.48 -20.75 26.42
CA THR A 44 -16.53 -20.08 27.21
C THR A 44 -17.92 -20.21 26.59
N CYS A 45 -18.02 -20.26 25.26
CA CYS A 45 -19.29 -20.22 24.53
C CYS A 45 -19.78 -21.58 24.00
N HIS A 46 -19.30 -22.70 24.56
CA HIS A 46 -19.69 -24.03 24.08
C HIS A 46 -21.19 -24.30 24.33
N PRO A 47 -21.99 -24.64 23.30
CA PRO A 47 -23.45 -24.79 23.43
C PRO A 47 -23.86 -25.88 24.42
N ASP A 48 -23.01 -26.89 24.66
CA ASP A 48 -23.25 -27.94 25.67
C ASP A 48 -23.24 -27.44 27.11
N LYS A 49 -22.81 -26.20 27.37
CA LYS A 49 -22.85 -25.61 28.72
C LYS A 49 -24.22 -25.03 29.08
N PHE A 50 -25.12 -24.91 28.10
CA PHE A 50 -26.42 -24.26 28.29
C PHE A 50 -27.53 -25.33 28.25
N LEU A 51 -28.29 -25.40 29.35
CA LEU A 51 -29.41 -26.32 29.51
C LEU A 51 -30.70 -25.76 28.86
N ASP A 52 -30.82 -24.42 28.80
CA ASP A 52 -31.97 -23.74 28.23
C ASP A 52 -31.89 -23.62 26.70
N ALA A 53 -33.03 -23.88 26.03
CA ALA A 53 -33.11 -23.91 24.57
C ALA A 53 -32.83 -22.54 23.91
N ASP A 54 -33.20 -21.44 24.57
CA ASP A 54 -32.97 -20.08 24.08
C ASP A 54 -31.51 -19.64 24.25
N GLU A 55 -30.89 -20.00 25.38
CA GLU A 55 -29.46 -19.77 25.61
C GLU A 55 -28.58 -20.56 24.65
N ARG A 56 -28.99 -21.80 24.33
CA ARG A 56 -28.30 -22.64 23.35
C ARG A 56 -28.36 -22.03 21.94
N LYS A 57 -29.50 -21.47 21.52
CA LYS A 57 -29.61 -20.74 20.24
C LYS A 57 -28.72 -19.51 20.21
N ALA A 58 -28.72 -18.72 21.28
CA ALA A 58 -27.86 -17.54 21.39
C ALA A 58 -26.36 -17.89 21.39
N ALA A 59 -25.97 -18.99 22.05
CA ALA A 59 -24.60 -19.50 22.03
C ALA A 59 -24.18 -19.99 20.63
N GLN A 60 -25.09 -20.66 19.92
CA GLN A 60 -24.86 -21.09 18.53
C GLN A 60 -24.64 -19.89 17.59
N GLU A 61 -25.46 -18.84 17.69
CA GLU A 61 -25.29 -17.62 16.90
C GLU A 61 -23.97 -16.91 17.20
N LYS A 62 -23.58 -16.82 18.49
CA LYS A 62 -22.28 -16.28 18.91
C LYS A 62 -21.12 -17.10 18.37
N MET A 63 -21.21 -18.42 18.40
CA MET A 63 -20.18 -19.33 17.86
C MET A 63 -19.98 -19.12 16.35
N ILE A 64 -21.08 -19.01 15.60
CA ILE A 64 -21.01 -18.74 14.15
C ILE A 64 -20.31 -17.40 13.89
N ALA A 65 -20.64 -16.36 14.66
CA ALA A 65 -20.00 -15.06 14.55
C ALA A 65 -18.48 -15.12 14.88
N LEU A 66 -18.09 -15.88 15.91
CA LEU A 66 -16.69 -16.08 16.29
C LEU A 66 -15.89 -16.80 15.19
N ASN A 67 -16.47 -17.85 14.58
CA ASN A 67 -15.82 -18.58 13.50
C ASN A 67 -15.58 -17.70 12.27
N LEU A 68 -16.60 -16.94 11.87
CA LEU A 68 -16.49 -16.01 10.74
C LEU A 68 -15.42 -14.94 11.00
N ALA A 69 -15.46 -14.32 12.19
CA ALA A 69 -14.48 -13.31 12.58
C ALA A 69 -13.05 -13.88 12.63
N TYR A 70 -12.87 -15.11 13.12
CA TYR A 70 -11.57 -15.79 13.15
C TYR A 70 -10.99 -16.00 11.75
N GLU A 71 -11.78 -16.48 10.79
CA GLU A 71 -11.31 -16.67 9.42
C GLU A 71 -10.93 -15.35 8.74
N GLU A 72 -11.75 -14.32 8.91
CA GLU A 72 -11.48 -12.99 8.35
C GLU A 72 -10.25 -12.35 8.99
N ALA A 73 -10.12 -12.41 10.33
CA ALA A 73 -8.97 -11.91 11.05
C ALA A 73 -7.67 -12.61 10.61
N LEU A 74 -7.69 -13.93 10.43
CA LEU A 74 -6.54 -14.67 9.92
C LEU A 74 -6.18 -14.29 8.48
N LYS A 75 -7.16 -14.10 7.60
CA LYS A 75 -6.91 -13.63 6.22
C LYS A 75 -6.28 -12.24 6.22
N LEU A 76 -6.77 -11.33 7.06
CA LEU A 76 -6.24 -9.97 7.20
C LEU A 76 -4.81 -9.96 7.76
N THR A 77 -4.54 -10.74 8.82
CA THR A 77 -3.19 -10.86 9.39
C THR A 77 -2.21 -11.47 8.39
N ALA A 78 -2.62 -12.51 7.65
CA ALA A 78 -1.80 -13.12 6.60
C ALA A 78 -1.53 -12.15 5.45
N SER A 79 -2.55 -11.45 4.96
CA SER A 79 -2.40 -10.42 3.91
C SER A 79 -1.45 -9.30 4.35
N ARG A 80 -1.62 -8.80 5.60
CA ARG A 80 -0.73 -7.79 6.18
C ARG A 80 0.72 -8.28 6.26
N ARG A 81 0.93 -9.53 6.72
CA ARG A 81 2.27 -10.13 6.78
C ARG A 81 2.89 -10.27 5.39
N SER A 82 2.12 -10.72 4.41
CA SER A 82 2.57 -10.82 3.01
C SER A 82 2.92 -9.44 2.42
N ALA A 83 2.10 -8.42 2.69
CA ALA A 83 2.38 -7.05 2.27
C ALA A 83 3.65 -6.48 2.93
N ALA A 84 3.85 -6.72 4.23
CA ALA A 84 5.05 -6.31 4.96
C ALA A 84 6.31 -7.03 4.44
N ASN A 85 6.24 -8.34 4.22
CA ASN A 85 7.32 -9.12 3.63
C ASN A 85 7.65 -8.64 2.22
N ASN A 86 6.62 -8.34 1.42
CA ASN A 86 6.82 -7.80 0.09
C ASN A 86 7.41 -6.38 0.12
N TYR A 87 7.10 -5.54 1.12
CA TYR A 87 7.70 -4.22 1.26
C TYR A 87 9.21 -4.30 1.58
N ASN A 88 9.59 -5.21 2.48
CA ASN A 88 10.98 -5.43 2.89
C ASN A 88 11.78 -6.30 1.92
N ARG A 89 11.13 -6.90 0.92
CA ARG A 89 11.81 -7.68 -0.12
C ARG A 89 12.73 -6.78 -0.92
N GLU A 90 13.99 -7.14 -0.97
CA GLU A 90 14.96 -6.53 -1.86
C GLU A 90 14.62 -6.87 -3.32
N LEU A 91 14.68 -5.86 -4.19
CA LEU A 91 14.41 -6.06 -5.61
C LEU A 91 15.71 -6.08 -6.41
N SER A 92 15.72 -6.85 -7.50
CA SER A 92 16.74 -6.68 -8.50
C SER A 92 16.61 -5.30 -9.15
N VAL A 93 17.69 -4.80 -9.73
CA VAL A 93 17.69 -3.47 -10.37
C VAL A 93 16.68 -3.41 -11.51
N GLU A 94 16.60 -4.48 -12.31
CA GLU A 94 15.68 -4.60 -13.45
C GLU A 94 14.21 -4.64 -13.00
N GLU A 95 13.91 -5.43 -11.96
CA GLU A 95 12.55 -5.50 -11.40
C GLU A 95 12.10 -4.13 -10.86
N ALA A 96 12.99 -3.43 -10.15
CA ALA A 96 12.68 -2.12 -9.60
C ALA A 96 12.44 -1.07 -10.68
N ILE A 97 13.23 -1.09 -11.76
CA ILE A 97 13.04 -0.20 -12.92
C ILE A 97 11.70 -0.47 -13.59
N ALA A 98 11.36 -1.74 -13.84
CA ALA A 98 10.10 -2.12 -14.46
C ALA A 98 8.87 -1.70 -13.62
N LEU A 99 8.94 -1.89 -12.29
CA LEU A 99 7.89 -1.45 -11.38
C LEU A 99 7.78 0.08 -11.33
N ALA A 100 8.91 0.79 -11.32
CA ALA A 100 8.93 2.24 -11.35
C ALA A 100 8.31 2.79 -12.65
N ASP A 101 8.58 2.17 -13.80
CA ASP A 101 8.00 2.57 -15.09
C ASP A 101 6.48 2.41 -15.09
N LYS A 102 6.00 1.27 -14.58
CA LYS A 102 4.57 1.03 -14.40
C LYS A 102 3.91 2.07 -13.49
N MET A 103 4.58 2.51 -12.43
CA MET A 103 4.06 3.55 -11.53
C MET A 103 4.09 4.94 -12.16
N LEU A 104 5.11 5.27 -12.96
CA LEU A 104 5.16 6.54 -13.71
C LEU A 104 4.06 6.63 -14.76
N ARG A 105 3.76 5.54 -15.48
CA ARG A 105 2.63 5.49 -16.43
C ARG A 105 1.27 5.75 -15.77
N ARG A 106 1.18 5.54 -14.46
CA ARG A 106 -0.01 5.80 -13.62
C ARG A 106 0.02 7.18 -12.94
N ASP A 107 0.94 8.06 -13.34
CA ASP A 107 1.16 9.37 -12.74
C ASP A 107 1.44 9.32 -11.22
N SER A 108 2.12 8.26 -10.77
CA SER A 108 2.46 8.04 -9.36
C SER A 108 3.98 8.02 -9.10
N PRO A 109 4.67 9.15 -9.31
CA PRO A 109 6.12 9.21 -9.26
C PRO A 109 6.72 8.96 -7.86
N GLU A 110 6.03 9.31 -6.78
CA GLU A 110 6.50 9.01 -5.42
C GLU A 110 6.53 7.50 -5.17
N SER A 111 5.52 6.79 -5.68
CA SER A 111 5.47 5.33 -5.64
C SER A 111 6.60 4.73 -6.48
N ALA A 112 6.87 5.29 -7.65
CA ALA A 112 7.98 4.85 -8.50
C ALA A 112 9.33 4.99 -7.78
N LEU A 113 9.58 6.14 -7.14
CA LEU A 113 10.82 6.37 -6.39
C LEU A 113 10.98 5.37 -5.24
N ARG A 114 9.90 5.10 -4.49
CA ARG A 114 9.93 4.09 -3.42
C ARG A 114 10.34 2.71 -3.93
N GLN A 115 9.87 2.30 -5.12
CA GLN A 115 10.27 1.00 -5.69
C GLN A 115 11.76 0.98 -6.08
N LEU A 116 12.27 2.07 -6.66
CA LEU A 116 13.70 2.18 -7.01
C LEU A 116 14.63 2.09 -5.79
N MET A 117 14.19 2.62 -4.64
CA MET A 117 15.00 2.61 -3.41
C MET A 117 15.11 1.24 -2.75
N ARG A 118 14.42 0.21 -3.25
CA ARG A 118 14.46 -1.17 -2.72
C ARG A 118 15.62 -2.00 -3.28
N THR A 119 16.47 -1.41 -4.11
CA THR A 119 17.64 -2.08 -4.71
C THR A 119 18.90 -1.77 -3.92
N LYS A 120 19.80 -2.76 -3.76
CA LYS A 120 21.17 -2.49 -3.27
C LYS A 120 22.07 -1.91 -4.36
N GLY A 121 21.92 -2.40 -5.59
CA GLY A 121 22.72 -1.95 -6.74
C GLY A 121 22.19 -0.67 -7.38
N ARG A 122 23.10 0.17 -7.87
CA ARG A 122 22.78 1.38 -8.66
C ARG A 122 23.58 1.37 -9.98
N THR A 123 22.95 0.86 -11.03
CA THR A 123 23.51 0.83 -12.40
C THR A 123 23.24 2.15 -13.14
N GLY A 124 23.83 2.34 -14.33
CA GLY A 124 23.51 3.49 -15.18
C GLY A 124 22.02 3.61 -15.48
N ALA A 125 21.39 2.49 -15.86
CA ALA A 125 19.93 2.39 -16.05
C ALA A 125 19.12 2.78 -14.80
N TRP A 126 19.57 2.43 -13.59
CA TRP A 126 18.90 2.84 -12.35
C TRP A 126 18.91 4.37 -12.18
N PHE A 127 20.06 5.00 -12.40
CA PHE A 127 20.18 6.46 -12.32
C PHE A 127 19.37 7.18 -13.40
N ALA A 128 19.32 6.63 -14.61
CA ALA A 128 18.48 7.14 -15.68
C ALA A 128 16.99 7.07 -15.30
N MET A 129 16.56 5.94 -14.71
CA MET A 129 15.18 5.79 -14.25
C MET A 129 14.85 6.73 -13.08
N GLN A 130 15.78 6.92 -12.15
CA GLN A 130 15.66 7.93 -11.11
C GLN A 130 15.49 9.33 -11.71
N GLY A 131 16.28 9.67 -12.75
CA GLY A 131 16.14 10.89 -13.52
C GLY A 131 14.72 11.07 -14.08
N ASN A 132 14.16 10.03 -14.71
CA ASN A 132 12.80 10.04 -15.25
C ASN A 132 11.76 10.34 -14.16
N VAL A 133 11.89 9.69 -13.00
CA VAL A 133 10.99 9.90 -11.86
C VAL A 133 11.10 11.34 -11.32
N LEU A 134 12.31 11.86 -11.20
CA LEU A 134 12.56 13.22 -10.72
C LEU A 134 12.07 14.29 -11.71
N MET A 135 12.12 14.02 -13.01
CA MET A 135 11.50 14.87 -14.03
C MET A 135 9.98 14.97 -13.83
N ALA A 136 9.31 13.84 -13.55
CA ALA A 136 7.88 13.81 -13.25
C ALA A 136 7.53 14.55 -11.95
N LEU A 137 8.43 14.54 -10.95
CA LEU A 137 8.32 15.33 -9.72
C LEU A 137 8.69 16.81 -9.90
N GLU A 138 9.08 17.24 -11.10
CA GLU A 138 9.57 18.59 -11.41
C GLU A 138 10.84 18.98 -10.61
N LEU A 139 11.59 17.99 -10.11
CA LEU A 139 12.86 18.16 -9.41
C LEU A 139 14.02 18.15 -10.42
N TYR A 140 14.00 19.11 -11.35
CA TYR A 140 14.87 19.11 -12.52
C TYR A 140 16.37 19.15 -12.21
N GLU A 141 16.77 19.82 -11.12
CA GLU A 141 18.17 19.84 -10.68
C GLU A 141 18.65 18.44 -10.30
N ASN A 142 17.90 17.76 -9.43
CA ASN A 142 18.21 16.40 -9.00
C ASN A 142 18.12 15.43 -10.19
N ALA A 143 17.13 15.61 -11.07
CA ALA A 143 17.00 14.80 -12.28
C ALA A 143 18.24 14.92 -13.17
N HIS A 144 18.74 16.14 -13.39
CA HIS A 144 19.94 16.38 -14.18
C HIS A 144 21.17 15.71 -13.56
N GLN A 145 21.34 15.80 -12.23
CA GLN A 145 22.41 15.11 -11.51
C GLN A 145 22.33 13.59 -11.68
N SER A 146 21.13 13.01 -11.53
CA SER A 146 20.91 11.58 -11.75
C SER A 146 21.27 11.15 -13.17
N TYR A 147 20.85 11.88 -14.21
CA TYR A 147 21.28 11.54 -15.58
C TYR A 147 22.77 11.70 -15.81
N ARG A 148 23.43 12.70 -15.20
CA ARG A 148 24.91 12.82 -15.29
C ARG A 148 25.61 11.60 -14.69
N GLU A 149 25.13 11.09 -13.57
CA GLU A 149 25.62 9.85 -12.97
C GLU A 149 25.37 8.62 -13.86
N ALA A 150 24.26 8.60 -14.60
CA ALA A 150 23.97 7.56 -15.60
C ALA A 150 24.95 7.62 -16.78
N VAL A 151 25.16 8.81 -17.36
CA VAL A 151 26.11 9.02 -18.47
C VAL A 151 27.55 8.73 -18.03
N LYS A 152 27.94 9.07 -16.80
CA LYS A 152 29.27 8.75 -16.28
C LYS A 152 29.55 7.24 -16.27
N ARG A 153 28.52 6.43 -15.99
CA ARG A 153 28.61 4.95 -15.95
C ARG A 153 28.55 4.33 -17.34
N GLU A 154 27.68 4.86 -18.19
CA GLU A 154 27.49 4.38 -19.56
C GLU A 154 27.67 5.55 -20.54
N PRO A 155 28.93 5.94 -20.83
CA PRO A 155 29.21 7.14 -21.62
C PRO A 155 28.60 7.07 -23.01
N HIS A 156 28.55 5.90 -23.63
CA HIS A 156 28.08 5.71 -25.01
C HIS A 156 26.55 5.65 -25.15
N ASN A 157 25.80 5.69 -24.05
CA ASN A 157 24.34 5.60 -24.08
C ASN A 157 23.72 6.96 -24.42
N ASN A 158 23.24 7.11 -25.66
CA ASN A 158 22.64 8.34 -26.15
C ASN A 158 21.35 8.72 -25.40
N VAL A 159 20.58 7.74 -24.93
CA VAL A 159 19.32 7.98 -24.21
C VAL A 159 19.59 8.72 -22.90
N PHE A 160 20.67 8.38 -22.19
CA PHE A 160 21.02 9.04 -20.93
C PHE A 160 21.49 10.47 -21.15
N ARG A 161 22.25 10.72 -22.23
CA ARG A 161 22.68 12.08 -22.60
C ARG A 161 21.49 12.95 -22.96
N GLN A 162 20.53 12.41 -23.70
CA GLN A 162 19.28 13.10 -24.02
C GLN A 162 18.50 13.44 -22.75
N GLY A 163 18.33 12.48 -21.83
CA GLY A 163 17.69 12.75 -20.54
C GLY A 163 18.38 13.86 -19.74
N ALA A 164 19.72 13.88 -19.72
CA ALA A 164 20.48 14.95 -19.07
C ALA A 164 20.22 16.31 -19.72
N LEU A 165 20.16 16.38 -21.06
CA LEU A 165 19.86 17.60 -21.80
C LEU A 165 18.44 18.08 -21.51
N ASP A 166 17.46 17.19 -21.56
CA ASP A 166 16.05 17.50 -21.30
C ASP A 166 15.86 18.06 -19.89
N ALA A 167 16.52 17.44 -18.90
CA ALA A 167 16.52 17.94 -17.52
C ALA A 167 17.15 19.34 -17.39
N ALA A 168 18.26 19.59 -18.07
CA ALA A 168 18.91 20.90 -18.08
C ALA A 168 18.03 21.98 -18.74
N VAL A 169 17.36 21.65 -19.85
CA VAL A 169 16.42 22.54 -20.53
C VAL A 169 15.22 22.85 -19.64
N ALA A 170 14.65 21.82 -18.99
CA ALA A 170 13.53 21.99 -18.07
C ALA A 170 13.91 22.85 -16.84
N LEU A 171 15.10 22.65 -16.28
CA LEU A 171 15.67 23.47 -15.22
C LEU A 171 15.81 24.94 -15.63
N LYS A 172 16.35 25.20 -16.83
CA LYS A 172 16.48 26.57 -17.34
C LYS A 172 15.11 27.23 -17.48
N LYS A 173 14.12 26.52 -18.03
CA LYS A 173 12.74 27.00 -18.20
C LYS A 173 12.07 27.30 -16.86
N SER A 174 12.21 26.42 -15.87
CA SER A 174 11.57 26.60 -14.55
C SER A 174 12.13 27.79 -13.76
N ARG A 175 13.40 28.16 -13.98
CA ARG A 175 14.04 29.32 -13.34
C ARG A 175 13.58 30.67 -13.89
N THR A 176 12.92 30.71 -15.05
CA THR A 176 12.40 31.96 -15.64
C THR A 176 11.24 32.54 -14.83
N PRO A 177 10.98 33.87 -14.91
CA PRO A 177 9.85 34.50 -14.22
C PRO A 177 8.51 33.86 -14.57
N LEU A 178 8.26 33.61 -15.86
CA LEU A 178 7.06 32.92 -16.34
C LEU A 178 6.98 31.47 -15.83
N GLY A 179 8.10 30.75 -15.80
CA GLY A 179 8.18 29.40 -15.26
C GLY A 179 7.81 29.34 -13.77
N ARG A 180 8.29 30.29 -12.97
CA ARG A 180 7.96 30.41 -11.55
C ARG A 180 6.48 30.72 -11.30
N ILE A 181 5.90 31.60 -12.12
CA ILE A 181 4.46 31.92 -12.04
C ILE A 181 3.64 30.66 -12.37
N LYS A 182 4.03 29.93 -13.41
CA LYS A 182 3.34 28.68 -13.81
C LYS A 182 3.39 27.61 -12.72
N THR A 183 4.53 27.41 -12.06
CA THR A 183 4.64 26.44 -10.97
C THR A 183 3.84 26.86 -9.74
N LEU A 184 3.80 28.15 -9.42
CA LEU A 184 2.97 28.70 -8.34
C LEU A 184 1.47 28.43 -8.59
N LEU A 185 0.99 28.71 -9.80
CA LEU A 185 -0.40 28.45 -10.21
C LEU A 185 -0.75 26.97 -10.15
N LYS A 186 0.16 26.09 -10.56
CA LYS A 186 -0.05 24.63 -10.50
C LYS A 186 -0.16 24.14 -9.06
N ARG A 187 0.63 24.69 -8.12
CA ARG A 187 0.55 24.36 -6.69
C ARG A 187 -0.76 24.83 -6.06
N LEU A 188 -1.28 25.99 -6.48
CA LEU A 188 -2.58 26.50 -6.04
C LEU A 188 -3.75 25.61 -6.47
N LYS A 189 -3.70 25.02 -7.67
CA LYS A 189 -4.73 24.10 -8.18
C LYS A 189 -4.70 22.69 -7.59
N ARG A 190 -3.63 22.31 -6.88
CA ARG A 190 -3.47 20.99 -6.26
C ARG A 190 -3.90 20.94 -4.78
N LYS A 191 -4.25 22.09 -4.18
CA LYS A 191 -4.89 22.20 -2.87
C LYS A 191 -6.41 22.24 -3.06
#